data_AF-A0A1Q6X6H3-F1
#
_entry.id   AF-A0A1Q6X6H3-F1
#
_cell.length_a   1.000
_cell.length_b   1.000
_cell.length_c   1.000
_cell.angle_alpha   90.00
_cell.angle_beta   90.00
_cell.angle_gamma   90.00
#
_symmetry.space_group_name_H-M   'P 1'
#
loop_
_entity.id
_entity.type
_entity.pdbx_description
1 polymer ?
#
loop_
_entity_poly.entity_id
_entity_poly.type
_entity_poly.pdbx_seq_one_letter_code
_entity_poly.pdbx_strand_id
1 'polypeptide(L)'
;MGWDSVGGFVQQQNRSWFALITFCATTTLVAALGLALLFTGATVAYAVAHSLQAPASPPADANQPAPATQKISGMITDSKCAAKHAKNSRKSPAECTRACVRGGAKYTLVDGDKVYVLEGKEDQLDRVAGERATVEGTLDGSTIKVASVSSENAQ
;
A
#
# COMPACT_ATOMS: atom_id res chain seq x y z
N MET A 1 -15.97 73.48 15.48
CA MET A 1 -16.93 72.52 16.09
C MET A 1 -17.62 71.84 14.92
N GLY A 2 -17.50 70.55 14.63
CA GLY A 2 -17.39 69.37 15.49
C GLY A 2 -18.42 68.40 14.89
N TRP A 3 -17.99 67.58 13.94
CA TRP A 3 -18.80 66.47 13.41
C TRP A 3 -18.19 65.20 13.97
N ASP A 4 -18.84 64.70 15.01
CA ASP A 4 -18.48 63.47 15.70
C ASP A 4 -18.85 62.28 14.81
N SER A 5 -17.83 61.66 14.23
CA SER A 5 -17.96 60.38 13.50
C SER A 5 -18.08 59.24 14.50
N VAL A 6 -19.27 58.66 14.58
CA VAL A 6 -19.51 57.33 15.14
C VAL A 6 -19.18 56.29 14.08
N GLY A 7 -18.28 55.36 14.38
CA GLY A 7 -17.99 54.22 13.51
C GLY A 7 -16.69 53.51 13.84
N GLY A 8 -16.66 52.82 14.98
CA GLY A 8 -15.51 52.04 15.44
C GLY A 8 -15.29 50.72 14.69
N PHE A 9 -14.00 50.43 14.49
CA PHE A 9 -13.31 49.13 14.62
C PHE A 9 -13.96 47.87 14.04
N VAL A 10 -13.47 47.43 12.88
CA VAL A 10 -13.01 46.05 12.61
C VAL A 10 -12.03 46.13 11.43
N GLN A 11 -10.85 45.48 11.51
CA GLN A 11 -9.93 45.06 10.41
C GLN A 11 -8.42 45.34 10.64
N GLN A 12 -7.86 45.09 11.83
CA GLN A 12 -6.39 45.18 11.98
C GLN A 12 -5.74 44.16 12.95
N GLN A 13 -6.32 42.96 13.09
CA GLN A 13 -5.74 41.91 13.94
C GLN A 13 -5.30 40.64 13.16
N ASN A 14 -5.81 40.43 11.93
CA ASN A 14 -5.52 39.23 11.13
C ASN A 14 -4.31 39.34 10.20
N ARG A 15 -3.86 40.54 9.83
CA ARG A 15 -2.76 40.69 8.84
C ARG A 15 -1.40 40.25 9.36
N SER A 16 -1.10 40.53 10.63
CA SER A 16 0.17 40.16 11.25
C SER A 16 0.30 38.65 11.46
N TRP A 17 -0.80 37.95 11.77
CA TRP A 17 -0.83 36.48 11.89
C TRP A 17 -0.55 35.79 10.56
N PHE A 18 -1.20 36.23 9.47
CA PHE A 18 -0.95 35.67 8.15
C PHE A 18 0.46 35.95 7.65
N ALA A 19 1.00 37.16 7.91
CA ALA A 19 2.37 37.50 7.57
C ALA A 19 3.38 36.59 8.30
N LEU A 20 3.15 36.28 9.58
CA LEU A 20 4.01 35.44 10.40
C LEU A 20 3.95 33.96 9.97
N ILE A 21 2.77 33.46 9.61
CA ILE A 21 2.61 32.11 9.03
C ILE A 21 3.35 31.99 7.70
N THR A 22 3.23 33.00 6.82
CA THR A 22 3.95 32.98 5.54
C THR A 22 5.46 33.06 5.72
N PHE A 23 5.95 33.79 6.72
CA PHE A 23 7.37 33.90 7.03
C PHE A 23 7.95 32.60 7.62
N CYS A 24 7.18 31.89 8.46
CA CYS A 24 7.56 30.56 8.97
C CYS A 24 7.54 29.47 7.87
N ALA A 25 6.62 29.56 6.91
CA ALA A 25 6.54 28.59 5.82
C ALA A 25 7.70 28.72 4.82
N THR A 26 8.18 29.94 4.54
CA THR A 26 9.29 30.16 3.60
C THR A 26 10.64 29.77 4.20
N THR A 27 10.84 30.01 5.49
CA THR A 27 12.10 29.71 6.19
C THR A 27 12.39 28.22 6.32
N THR A 28 11.37 27.37 6.50
CA THR A 28 11.55 25.90 6.53
C THR A 28 11.86 25.31 5.16
N LEU A 29 11.27 25.87 4.08
CA LEU A 29 11.50 25.41 2.71
C LEU A 29 12.94 25.64 2.24
N VAL A 30 13.53 26.80 2.58
CA VAL A 30 14.91 27.15 2.19
C VAL A 30 15.94 26.28 2.92
N ALA A 31 15.72 25.97 4.20
CA ALA A 31 16.61 25.08 4.96
C ALA A 31 16.58 23.62 4.44
N ALA A 32 15.42 23.13 4.00
CA ALA A 32 15.28 21.77 3.47
C ALA A 32 15.97 21.59 2.11
N LEU A 33 15.94 22.60 1.23
CA LEU A 33 16.60 22.54 -0.08
C LEU A 33 18.14 22.59 0.03
N GLY A 34 18.68 23.26 1.06
CA GLY A 34 20.14 23.33 1.28
C GLY A 34 20.78 21.99 1.69
N LEU A 35 20.07 21.16 2.45
CA LEU A 35 20.57 19.86 2.93
C LEU A 35 20.55 18.75 1.86
N ALA A 36 19.78 18.91 0.78
CA ALA A 36 19.68 17.94 -0.31
C ALA A 36 20.92 17.91 -1.22
N LEU A 37 21.72 18.98 -1.26
CA LEU A 37 22.88 19.09 -2.16
C LEU A 37 24.18 18.51 -1.58
N LEU A 38 24.22 18.13 -0.30
CA LEU A 38 25.42 17.55 0.33
C LEU A 38 25.51 16.03 0.24
N PHE A 39 24.43 15.33 -0.15
CA PHE A 39 24.39 13.86 -0.24
C PHE A 39 24.53 13.31 -1.67
N THR A 40 24.81 14.14 -2.66
CA THR A 40 25.04 13.75 -4.07
C THR A 40 26.52 13.63 -4.44
N GLY A 41 27.40 13.46 -3.44
CA GLY A 41 28.86 13.48 -3.64
C GLY A 41 29.62 12.17 -3.48
N ALA A 42 28.99 11.05 -3.10
CA ALA A 42 29.69 9.78 -2.96
C ALA A 42 28.79 8.58 -3.25
N THR A 43 28.94 7.98 -4.44
CA THR A 43 28.91 6.53 -4.75
C THR A 43 28.63 6.27 -6.24
N VAL A 44 29.45 6.82 -7.14
CA VAL A 44 29.53 6.34 -8.53
C VAL A 44 30.52 5.18 -8.57
N ALA A 45 30.08 3.97 -8.20
CA ALA A 45 30.87 2.76 -8.41
C ALA A 45 30.07 1.45 -8.57
N TYR A 46 28.74 1.44 -8.41
CA TYR A 46 27.97 0.19 -8.37
C TYR A 46 26.84 0.17 -9.41
N ALA A 47 27.13 0.39 -10.70
CA ALA A 47 26.12 0.22 -11.74
C ALA A 47 26.72 -0.06 -13.13
N VAL A 48 27.53 -1.12 -13.27
CA VAL A 48 27.89 -1.65 -14.61
C VAL A 48 27.61 -3.16 -14.74
N ALA A 49 27.25 -3.88 -13.67
CA ALA A 49 27.19 -5.34 -13.72
C ALA A 49 25.82 -5.99 -13.91
N HIS A 50 24.69 -5.26 -13.92
CA HIS A 50 23.37 -5.92 -13.89
C HIS A 50 22.60 -5.89 -15.21
N SER A 51 23.18 -5.33 -16.28
CA SER A 51 22.51 -5.14 -17.57
C SER A 51 22.62 -6.31 -18.56
N LEU A 52 23.08 -7.51 -18.16
CA LEU A 52 23.27 -8.62 -19.12
C LEU A 52 22.85 -10.04 -18.70
N GLN A 53 22.00 -10.24 -17.68
CA GLN A 53 21.50 -11.59 -17.42
C GLN A 53 20.04 -11.77 -17.81
N ALA A 54 19.83 -12.03 -19.10
CA ALA A 54 18.72 -12.87 -19.54
C ALA A 54 18.80 -14.24 -18.82
N PRO A 55 17.68 -14.84 -18.38
CA PRO A 55 17.73 -16.10 -17.66
C PRO A 55 17.96 -17.26 -18.63
N ALA A 56 19.24 -17.58 -18.88
CA ALA A 56 19.63 -18.94 -19.20
C ALA A 56 19.83 -19.67 -17.86
N SER A 57 18.97 -20.65 -17.59
CA SER A 57 18.97 -21.46 -16.37
C SER A 57 20.33 -22.16 -16.16
N PRO A 58 21.03 -21.96 -15.02
CA PRO A 58 22.12 -22.84 -14.60
C PRO A 58 21.54 -24.12 -13.97
N PRO A 59 22.32 -25.23 -13.92
CA PRO A 59 21.88 -26.44 -13.24
C PRO A 59 21.69 -26.15 -11.75
N ALA A 60 20.63 -26.72 -11.17
CA ALA A 60 20.28 -26.56 -9.77
C ALA A 60 21.44 -27.02 -8.86
N ASP A 61 22.22 -26.08 -8.35
CA ASP A 61 23.05 -26.29 -7.18
C ASP A 61 22.10 -26.49 -5.98
N ALA A 62 22.13 -27.69 -5.40
CA ALA A 62 21.29 -28.14 -4.29
C ALA A 62 21.59 -27.44 -2.95
N ASN A 63 22.15 -26.23 -2.97
CA ASN A 63 22.50 -25.46 -1.78
C ASN A 63 22.03 -23.99 -1.83
N GLN A 64 21.00 -23.70 -2.63
CA GLN A 64 20.26 -22.45 -2.49
C GLN A 64 19.17 -22.68 -1.43
N PRO A 65 19.12 -21.89 -0.33
CA PRO A 65 18.02 -21.98 0.62
C PRO A 65 16.71 -21.88 -0.14
N ALA A 66 15.81 -22.85 0.04
CA ALA A 66 14.50 -22.81 -0.57
C ALA A 66 13.86 -21.45 -0.26
N PRO A 67 13.17 -20.82 -1.24
CA PRO A 67 12.57 -19.51 -1.03
C PRO A 67 11.70 -19.55 0.24
N ALA A 68 12.02 -18.69 1.20
CA ALA A 68 11.44 -18.75 2.53
C ALA A 68 9.91 -18.58 2.47
N THR A 69 9.19 -19.65 2.80
CA THR A 69 7.72 -19.63 2.91
C THR A 69 7.31 -18.71 4.06
N GLN A 70 6.43 -17.76 3.76
CA GLN A 70 5.84 -16.83 4.71
C GLN A 70 4.43 -17.29 5.06
N LYS A 71 4.00 -17.01 6.29
CA LYS A 71 2.64 -17.25 6.78
C LYS A 71 2.00 -15.91 7.09
N ILE A 72 0.93 -15.58 6.39
CA ILE A 72 0.29 -14.26 6.45
C ILE A 72 -1.21 -14.47 6.64
N SER A 73 -1.78 -13.84 7.67
CA SER A 73 -3.20 -13.93 8.02
C SER A 73 -3.91 -12.65 7.65
N GLY A 74 -5.11 -12.75 7.09
CA GLY A 74 -5.86 -11.58 6.66
C GLY A 74 -7.21 -11.93 6.07
N MET A 75 -7.92 -10.91 5.59
CA MET A 75 -9.20 -11.09 4.90
C MET A 75 -8.95 -11.44 3.43
N ILE A 76 -9.52 -12.55 2.97
CA ILE A 76 -9.48 -12.94 1.57
C ILE A 76 -10.56 -12.17 0.81
N THR A 77 -10.15 -11.31 -0.10
CA THR A 77 -11.03 -10.48 -0.93
C THR A 77 -10.54 -10.48 -2.38
N ASP A 78 -11.01 -9.54 -3.19
CA ASP A 78 -10.64 -9.38 -4.59
C ASP A 78 -9.96 -8.03 -4.86
N SER A 79 -9.17 -7.98 -5.93
CA SER A 79 -8.41 -6.79 -6.33
C SER A 79 -9.24 -5.61 -6.86
N LYS A 80 -10.56 -5.78 -7.09
CA LYS A 80 -11.43 -4.73 -7.61
C LYS A 80 -12.15 -3.97 -6.50
N CYS A 81 -12.64 -4.71 -5.51
CA CYS A 81 -13.36 -4.15 -4.38
C CYS A 81 -12.46 -3.93 -3.16
N ALA A 82 -11.36 -4.70 -3.01
CA ALA A 82 -10.42 -4.59 -1.88
C ALA A 82 -11.16 -4.54 -0.52
N ALA A 83 -12.10 -5.47 -0.31
CA ALA A 83 -13.02 -5.54 0.84
C ALA A 83 -13.98 -4.34 1.02
N LYS A 84 -14.07 -3.42 0.06
CA LYS A 84 -15.05 -2.32 0.06
C LYS A 84 -16.36 -2.78 -0.59
N HIS A 85 -17.20 -3.42 0.22
CA HIS A 85 -18.55 -3.80 -0.20
C HIS A 85 -19.38 -2.59 -0.58
N ALA A 86 -19.94 -2.61 -1.78
CA ALA A 86 -20.99 -1.66 -2.16
C ALA A 86 -22.22 -1.94 -1.28
N LYS A 87 -22.62 -0.96 -0.46
CA LYS A 87 -23.73 -1.05 0.51
C LYS A 87 -25.07 -1.51 -0.10
N ASN A 88 -25.23 -1.34 -1.42
CA ASN A 88 -26.46 -1.65 -2.14
C ASN A 88 -26.41 -3.00 -2.87
N SER A 89 -25.31 -3.76 -2.77
CA SER A 89 -25.12 -4.98 -3.55
C SER A 89 -25.94 -6.18 -3.06
N ARG A 90 -26.45 -6.16 -1.81
CA ARG A 90 -27.12 -7.30 -1.15
C ARG A 90 -26.35 -8.63 -1.19
N LYS A 91 -25.06 -8.61 -1.52
CA LYS A 91 -24.19 -9.78 -1.59
C LYS A 91 -23.45 -9.95 -0.28
N SER A 92 -23.23 -11.20 0.12
CA SER A 92 -22.28 -11.54 1.18
C SER A 92 -20.84 -11.19 0.76
N PRO A 93 -19.89 -11.07 1.72
CA PRO A 93 -18.45 -11.00 1.46
C PRO A 93 -17.97 -11.99 0.39
N ALA A 94 -18.33 -13.26 0.58
CA ALA A 94 -17.94 -14.33 -0.32
C ALA A 94 -18.53 -14.16 -1.73
N GLU A 95 -19.82 -13.89 -1.85
CA GLU A 95 -20.48 -13.72 -3.16
C GLU A 95 -19.93 -12.53 -3.95
N CYS A 96 -19.59 -11.44 -3.26
CA CYS A 96 -18.99 -10.28 -3.90
C CYS A 96 -17.60 -10.59 -4.45
N THR A 97 -16.71 -11.16 -3.61
CA THR A 97 -15.37 -11.59 -4.03
C THR A 97 -15.44 -12.54 -5.22
N ARG A 98 -16.28 -13.58 -5.12
CA ARG A 98 -16.47 -14.55 -6.22
C ARG A 98 -17.03 -13.90 -7.49
N ALA A 99 -17.92 -12.91 -7.37
CA ALA A 99 -18.43 -12.18 -8.53
C ALA A 99 -17.35 -11.35 -9.22
N CYS A 100 -16.48 -10.70 -8.45
CA CYS A 100 -15.35 -9.93 -8.97
C CYS A 100 -14.32 -10.84 -9.66
N VAL A 101 -13.98 -11.99 -9.06
CA VAL A 101 -13.05 -12.95 -9.66
C VAL A 101 -13.59 -13.51 -10.98
N ARG A 102 -14.89 -13.83 -11.06
CA ARG A 102 -15.55 -14.18 -12.34
C ARG A 102 -15.48 -13.06 -13.39
N GLY A 103 -15.41 -11.81 -12.96
CA GLY A 103 -15.19 -10.64 -13.81
C GLY A 103 -13.72 -10.36 -14.14
N GLY A 104 -12.80 -11.26 -13.78
CA GLY A 104 -11.37 -11.14 -14.06
C GLY A 104 -10.54 -10.45 -12.96
N ALA A 105 -11.11 -10.24 -11.77
CA ALA A 105 -10.32 -9.82 -10.61
C ALA A 105 -9.44 -10.95 -10.09
N LYS A 106 -8.37 -10.60 -9.37
CA LYS A 106 -7.52 -11.56 -8.66
C LYS A 106 -7.94 -11.64 -7.19
N TYR A 107 -7.69 -12.78 -6.56
CA TYR A 107 -7.78 -12.89 -5.11
C TYR A 107 -6.68 -12.06 -4.45
N THR A 108 -7.01 -11.44 -3.34
CA THR A 108 -6.07 -10.66 -2.53
C THR A 108 -6.26 -10.94 -1.05
N LEU A 109 -5.18 -10.95 -0.29
CA LEU A 109 -5.21 -10.96 1.17
C LEU A 109 -4.98 -9.55 1.70
N VAL A 110 -5.87 -9.06 2.56
CA VAL A 110 -5.73 -7.78 3.25
C VAL A 110 -5.39 -8.03 4.72
N ASP A 111 -4.22 -7.55 5.14
CA ASP A 111 -3.74 -7.55 6.51
C ASP A 111 -3.48 -6.10 6.97
N GLY A 112 -4.46 -5.51 7.65
CA GLY A 112 -4.46 -4.09 7.98
C GLY A 112 -4.37 -3.23 6.72
N ASP A 113 -3.28 -2.47 6.61
CA ASP A 113 -3.00 -1.60 5.45
C ASP A 113 -2.28 -2.31 4.30
N LYS A 114 -1.84 -3.57 4.51
CA LYS A 114 -1.11 -4.35 3.51
C LYS A 114 -2.08 -5.16 2.67
N VAL A 115 -1.90 -5.09 1.35
CA VAL A 115 -2.68 -5.87 0.39
C VAL A 115 -1.72 -6.71 -0.44
N TYR A 116 -1.96 -8.01 -0.46
CA TYR A 116 -1.17 -8.98 -1.22
C TYR A 116 -2.02 -9.62 -2.31
N VAL A 117 -1.52 -9.68 -3.53
CA VAL A 117 -2.14 -10.47 -4.61
C VAL A 117 -1.84 -11.94 -4.36
N LEU A 118 -2.84 -12.79 -4.49
CA LEU A 118 -2.71 -14.23 -4.31
C LEU A 118 -2.68 -14.92 -5.67
N GLU A 119 -1.68 -15.76 -5.89
CA GLU A 119 -1.52 -16.55 -7.12
C GLU A 119 -1.58 -18.05 -6.83
N GLY A 120 -2.38 -18.76 -7.64
CA GLY A 120 -2.58 -20.20 -7.52
C GLY A 120 -3.65 -20.57 -6.48
N LYS A 121 -3.98 -21.86 -6.42
CA LYS A 121 -4.95 -22.46 -5.48
C LYS A 121 -6.30 -21.72 -5.41
N GLU A 122 -6.80 -21.27 -6.56
CA GLU A 122 -8.06 -20.53 -6.64
C GLU A 122 -9.23 -21.32 -6.06
N ASP A 123 -9.22 -22.65 -6.16
CA ASP A 123 -10.22 -23.55 -5.55
C ASP A 123 -10.23 -23.48 -4.01
N GLN A 124 -9.06 -23.28 -3.39
CA GLN A 124 -8.95 -23.14 -1.92
C GLN A 124 -9.32 -21.73 -1.49
N LEU A 125 -8.90 -20.72 -2.27
CA LEU A 125 -9.23 -19.31 -2.04
C LEU A 125 -10.73 -19.04 -2.19
N ASP A 126 -11.41 -19.72 -3.12
CA ASP A 126 -12.85 -19.62 -3.33
C ASP A 126 -13.65 -20.06 -2.09
N ARG A 127 -13.18 -21.12 -1.41
CA ARG A 127 -13.83 -21.68 -0.21
C ARG A 127 -13.80 -20.71 0.97
N VAL A 128 -12.74 -19.91 1.09
CA VAL A 128 -12.55 -18.93 2.17
C VAL A 128 -12.76 -17.48 1.69
N ALA A 129 -13.35 -17.31 0.50
CA ALA A 129 -13.58 -15.99 -0.07
C ALA A 129 -14.47 -15.14 0.86
N GLY A 130 -14.03 -13.92 1.18
CA GLY A 130 -14.74 -13.02 2.09
C GLY A 130 -14.57 -13.35 3.57
N GLU A 131 -13.71 -14.31 3.92
CA GLU A 131 -13.43 -14.72 5.30
C GLU A 131 -11.99 -14.37 5.71
N ARG A 132 -11.71 -14.44 7.02
CA ARG A 132 -10.32 -14.43 7.50
C ARG A 132 -9.70 -15.80 7.32
N ALA A 133 -8.52 -15.83 6.72
CA ALA A 133 -7.74 -17.03 6.52
C ALA A 133 -6.25 -16.73 6.68
N THR A 134 -5.51 -17.79 6.96
CA THR A 134 -4.05 -17.77 6.94
C THR A 134 -3.55 -18.42 5.66
N VAL A 135 -2.73 -17.69 4.92
CA VAL A 135 -2.11 -18.12 3.68
C VAL A 135 -0.64 -18.37 3.93
N GLU A 136 -0.16 -19.55 3.57
CA GLU A 136 1.28 -19.84 3.53
C GLU A 136 1.73 -19.85 2.07
N GLY A 137 2.87 -19.23 1.78
CA GLY A 137 3.36 -19.12 0.42
C GLY A 137 4.67 -18.37 0.30
N THR A 138 5.19 -18.29 -0.92
CA THR A 138 6.38 -17.49 -1.21
C THR A 138 5.96 -16.06 -1.53
N LEU A 139 6.52 -15.09 -0.81
CA LEU A 139 6.30 -13.66 -1.06
C LEU A 139 7.27 -13.15 -2.13
N ASP A 140 6.72 -12.56 -3.19
CA ASP A 140 7.42 -11.92 -4.30
C ASP A 140 6.89 -10.48 -4.45
N GLY A 141 7.55 -9.54 -3.77
CA GLY A 141 7.08 -8.17 -3.63
C GLY A 141 5.74 -8.10 -2.89
N SER A 142 4.66 -7.78 -3.61
CA SER A 142 3.28 -7.73 -3.09
C SER A 142 2.44 -8.93 -3.54
N THR A 143 3.05 -9.97 -4.08
CA THR A 143 2.37 -11.16 -4.58
C THR A 143 2.77 -12.37 -3.75
N ILE A 144 1.79 -13.15 -3.30
CA ILE A 144 2.01 -14.41 -2.59
C ILE A 144 1.66 -15.55 -3.53
N LYS A 145 2.65 -16.39 -3.85
CA LYS A 145 2.43 -17.67 -4.51
C LYS A 145 1.93 -18.66 -3.47
N VAL A 146 0.65 -19.00 -3.54
CA VAL A 146 -0.07 -19.70 -2.47
C VAL A 146 0.34 -21.17 -2.43
N ALA A 147 0.93 -21.59 -1.30
CA ALA A 147 1.30 -22.96 -1.02
C ALA A 147 0.26 -23.68 -0.15
N SER A 148 -0.41 -22.99 0.79
CA SER A 148 -1.50 -23.54 1.60
C SER A 148 -2.45 -22.43 2.07
N VAL A 149 -3.70 -22.81 2.36
CA VAL A 149 -4.73 -21.90 2.89
C VAL A 149 -5.42 -22.60 4.06
N SER A 150 -5.52 -21.92 5.19
CA SER A 150 -6.23 -22.40 6.39
C SER A 150 -7.26 -21.36 6.81
N SER A 151 -8.53 -21.76 6.93
CA SER A 151 -9.59 -20.90 7.46
C SER A 151 -9.36 -20.63 8.95
N GLU A 152 -9.54 -19.39 9.40
CA GLU A 152 -9.44 -19.06 10.83
C GLU A 152 -10.72 -19.37 11.60
N ASN A 153 -11.84 -19.59 10.90
CA ASN A 153 -13.16 -19.92 11.47
C ASN A 153 -13.32 -21.41 11.85
N ALA A 154 -12.23 -22.20 11.77
CA ALA A 154 -12.19 -23.58 12.25
C ALA A 154 -11.71 -23.60 13.71
N GLN A 155 -12.54 -23.09 14.62
CA GLN A 155 -12.45 -23.27 16.07
C GLN A 155 -13.81 -23.66 16.63
#